data_AF-A0ABC9EL28-F1
#
_entry.id   AF-A0ABC9EL28-F1
#
_cell.length_a   1.000
_cell.length_b   1.000
_cell.length_c   1.000
_cell.angle_alpha   90.00
_cell.angle_beta   90.00
_cell.angle_gamma   90.00
#
_symmetry.space_group_name_H-M   'P 1'
#
loop_
_entity.id
_entity.type
_entity.pdbx_description
1 polymer ?
#
loop_
_entity_poly.entity_id
_entity_poly.type
_entity_poly.pdbx_seq_one_letter_code
_entity_poly.pdbx_strand_id
1 'polypeptide(L)'
;MKHSQVLSNHPGDQSYWHRHRSKGSWTLSSADNGWAVSDTAGEALKAVLLLSNIASNHIGDQIERQRLHDAVDCLLSFVNKDGTFSTYECKRTSSWIEILNPCESFPNMVVDYPYPECTSSVLQALILFKELYPSYRTEEINKSIRKAAIFIESRQNKDGSWLGTWGVCFTYGAFFSIKGLVASGRTYENSSSIRKACHFLLSKQLSTGGWGESHVSNETKVYVNIEGSHAHAVNTAWAMLALIYAGQFERDPTPLHHAASICSWRQESFPNKNMSDASTAPFSSITQTTATYSPFGLLGNIVVVFVQTIVGPWEHIAW
;
A
#
# COMPACT_ATOMS: atom_id res chain seq x y z
N MET A 1 -5.50 -8.25 -15.74
CA MET A 1 -5.64 -6.77 -15.65
C MET A 1 -6.43 -6.16 -16.80
N LYS A 2 -6.05 -6.35 -18.09
CA LYS A 2 -6.78 -5.76 -19.24
C LYS A 2 -8.27 -6.12 -19.28
N HIS A 3 -8.64 -7.38 -19.04
CA HIS A 3 -10.05 -7.81 -19.00
C HIS A 3 -10.80 -7.41 -17.72
N SER A 4 -10.07 -6.97 -16.69
CA SER A 4 -10.63 -6.67 -15.36
C SER A 4 -10.84 -5.18 -15.11
N GLN A 5 -10.52 -4.32 -16.09
CA GLN A 5 -10.77 -2.88 -15.97
C GLN A 5 -12.27 -2.62 -16.16
N VAL A 6 -12.84 -1.75 -15.34
CA VAL A 6 -14.23 -1.32 -15.45
C VAL A 6 -14.38 -0.39 -16.66
N LEU A 7 -15.15 -0.81 -17.67
CA LEU A 7 -15.25 -0.10 -18.95
C LEU A 7 -16.32 1.00 -18.99
N SER A 8 -17.26 0.97 -18.05
CA SER A 8 -18.37 1.93 -17.95
C SER A 8 -18.68 2.21 -16.49
N ASN A 9 -19.24 3.39 -16.21
CA ASN A 9 -19.76 3.68 -14.89
C ASN A 9 -20.93 2.75 -14.55
N HIS A 10 -21.29 2.69 -13.26
CA HIS A 10 -22.48 1.98 -12.82
C HIS A 10 -23.74 2.51 -13.55
N PRO A 11 -24.64 1.65 -14.02
CA PRO A 11 -25.83 2.07 -14.74
C PRO A 11 -26.77 2.93 -13.86
N GLY A 12 -27.55 3.79 -14.50
CA GLY A 12 -28.50 4.69 -13.83
C GLY A 12 -27.88 6.01 -13.38
N ASP A 13 -28.60 6.72 -12.50
CA ASP A 13 -28.18 8.02 -11.97
C ASP A 13 -27.23 7.85 -10.78
N GLN A 14 -25.93 8.00 -11.04
CA GLN A 14 -24.89 7.91 -10.02
C GLN A 14 -25.05 8.94 -8.90
N SER A 15 -25.59 10.13 -9.18
CA SER A 15 -25.81 11.15 -8.16
C SER A 15 -26.91 10.73 -7.19
N TYR A 16 -27.99 10.15 -7.73
CA TYR A 16 -29.10 9.64 -6.92
C TYR A 16 -28.68 8.45 -6.05
N TRP A 17 -27.89 7.52 -6.59
CA TRP A 17 -27.40 6.34 -5.86
C TRP A 17 -26.11 6.59 -5.07
N HIS A 18 -25.64 7.84 -5.05
CA HIS A 18 -24.41 8.26 -4.38
C HIS A 18 -23.16 7.46 -4.81
N ARG A 19 -23.09 6.96 -6.05
CA ARG A 19 -21.94 6.22 -6.56
C ARG A 19 -20.87 7.14 -7.11
N HIS A 20 -19.61 6.89 -6.75
CA HIS A 20 -18.48 7.56 -7.39
C HIS A 20 -18.22 7.00 -8.80
N ARG A 21 -17.55 7.79 -9.64
CA ARG A 21 -17.10 7.38 -10.98
C ARG A 21 -16.27 6.10 -10.89
N SER A 22 -16.56 5.11 -11.74
CA SER A 22 -15.82 3.84 -11.79
C SER A 22 -15.25 3.49 -13.17
N LYS A 23 -15.68 4.17 -14.25
CA LYS A 23 -15.11 3.98 -15.60
C LYS A 23 -13.61 4.24 -15.59
N GLY A 24 -12.84 3.24 -16.03
CA GLY A 24 -11.38 3.26 -16.10
C GLY A 24 -10.68 2.65 -14.87
N SER A 25 -11.41 2.34 -13.81
CA SER A 25 -10.85 1.79 -12.58
C SER A 25 -10.58 0.28 -12.62
N TRP A 26 -9.92 -0.21 -11.58
CA TRP A 26 -9.95 -1.60 -11.15
C TRP A 26 -10.56 -1.68 -9.75
N THR A 27 -11.33 -2.74 -9.51
CA THR A 27 -11.95 -3.01 -8.21
C THR A 27 -11.06 -3.97 -7.40
N LEU A 28 -11.32 -4.09 -6.11
CA LEU A 28 -10.58 -5.01 -5.24
C LEU A 28 -10.74 -6.49 -5.64
N SER A 29 -11.88 -6.85 -6.26
CA SER A 29 -12.21 -8.24 -6.62
C SER A 29 -12.27 -8.46 -8.13
N SER A 30 -13.45 -8.24 -8.73
CA SER A 30 -13.69 -8.44 -10.17
C SER A 30 -14.35 -7.21 -10.80
N ALA A 31 -14.23 -7.09 -12.13
CA ALA A 31 -14.87 -5.99 -12.87
C ALA A 31 -16.39 -5.93 -12.63
N ASP A 32 -17.04 -7.09 -12.45
CA ASP A 32 -18.49 -7.21 -12.24
C ASP A 32 -18.96 -6.56 -10.93
N ASN A 33 -18.09 -6.48 -9.92
CA ASN A 33 -18.37 -5.73 -8.70
C ASN A 33 -18.62 -4.24 -9.04
N GLY A 34 -17.76 -3.66 -9.88
CA GLY A 34 -17.87 -2.27 -10.34
C GLY A 34 -17.64 -1.19 -9.26
N TRP A 35 -17.31 -1.57 -8.02
CA TRP A 35 -16.90 -0.64 -6.95
C TRP A 35 -15.40 -0.33 -7.05
N ALA A 36 -15.11 0.84 -7.63
CA ALA A 36 -13.75 1.34 -7.75
C ALA A 36 -13.14 1.63 -6.37
N VAL A 37 -11.84 1.36 -6.23
CA VAL A 37 -11.06 1.72 -5.04
C VAL A 37 -9.81 2.45 -5.52
N SER A 38 -9.51 3.60 -4.90
CA SER A 38 -8.46 4.50 -5.37
C SER A 38 -7.09 3.83 -5.44
N ASP A 39 -6.71 3.09 -4.38
CA ASP A 39 -5.42 2.43 -4.26
C ASP A 39 -5.28 1.27 -5.24
N THR A 40 -6.33 0.48 -5.42
CA THR A 40 -6.39 -0.67 -6.30
C THR A 40 -6.31 -0.21 -7.75
N ALA A 41 -7.05 0.84 -8.11
CA ALA A 41 -6.95 1.46 -9.42
C ALA A 41 -5.54 2.05 -9.66
N GLY A 42 -4.92 2.65 -8.65
CA GLY A 42 -3.56 3.17 -8.71
C GLY A 42 -2.51 2.07 -8.92
N GLU A 43 -2.54 1.02 -8.11
CA GLU A 43 -1.62 -0.12 -8.23
C GLU A 43 -1.81 -0.87 -9.56
N ALA A 44 -3.05 -1.09 -10.00
CA ALA A 44 -3.34 -1.73 -11.27
C ALA A 44 -2.87 -0.89 -12.47
N LEU A 45 -3.10 0.43 -12.44
CA LEU A 45 -2.59 1.34 -13.47
C LEU A 45 -1.06 1.30 -13.50
N LYS A 46 -0.39 1.38 -12.35
CA LYS A 46 1.07 1.29 -12.26
C LYS A 46 1.59 -0.02 -12.83
N ALA A 47 0.98 -1.14 -12.47
CA ALA A 47 1.37 -2.45 -12.99
C ALA A 47 1.19 -2.54 -14.52
N VAL A 48 0.07 -2.04 -15.06
CA VAL A 48 -0.15 -1.98 -16.52
C VAL A 48 0.93 -1.13 -17.22
N LEU A 49 1.26 0.04 -16.67
CA LEU A 49 2.26 0.94 -17.25
C LEU A 49 3.67 0.30 -17.22
N LEU A 50 4.05 -0.33 -16.10
CA LEU A 50 5.34 -1.04 -16.00
C LEU A 50 5.42 -2.22 -16.98
N LEU A 51 4.35 -3.01 -17.10
CA LEU A 51 4.30 -4.12 -18.07
C LEU A 51 4.34 -3.65 -19.52
N SER A 52 3.83 -2.45 -19.81
CA SER A 52 3.89 -1.89 -21.17
C SER A 52 5.30 -1.57 -21.65
N ASN A 53 6.27 -1.45 -20.73
CA ASN A 53 7.69 -1.25 -21.03
C ASN A 53 8.46 -2.55 -21.29
N ILE A 54 7.85 -3.72 -21.08
CA ILE A 54 8.46 -5.03 -21.35
C ILE A 54 8.08 -5.46 -22.79
N ALA A 55 9.01 -6.15 -23.48
CA ALA A 55 8.83 -6.57 -24.87
C ALA A 55 7.50 -7.33 -25.10
N SER A 56 6.75 -6.91 -26.13
CA SER A 56 5.39 -7.37 -26.45
C SER A 56 5.27 -8.88 -26.65
N ASN A 57 6.37 -9.54 -27.00
CA ASN A 57 6.47 -10.97 -27.29
C ASN A 57 6.00 -11.86 -26.12
N HIS A 58 5.99 -11.33 -24.89
CA HIS A 58 5.65 -12.07 -23.68
C HIS A 58 4.32 -11.64 -23.02
N ILE A 59 3.74 -10.48 -23.38
CA ILE A 59 2.68 -9.82 -22.60
C ILE A 59 1.38 -9.61 -23.40
N GLY A 60 1.40 -9.87 -24.71
CA GLY A 60 0.24 -9.66 -25.58
C GLY A 60 -0.04 -8.18 -25.83
N ASP A 61 -1.22 -7.88 -26.36
CA ASP A 61 -1.57 -6.52 -26.79
C ASP A 61 -1.71 -5.55 -25.61
N GLN A 62 -1.06 -4.40 -25.73
CA GLN A 62 -1.14 -3.32 -24.77
C GLN A 62 -2.59 -2.84 -24.55
N ILE A 63 -2.83 -2.20 -23.39
CA ILE A 63 -4.08 -1.50 -23.13
C ILE A 63 -4.11 -0.23 -23.98
N GLU A 64 -5.24 0.02 -24.64
CA GLU A 64 -5.44 1.21 -25.45
C GLU A 64 -5.22 2.49 -24.63
N ARG A 65 -4.57 3.50 -25.24
CA ARG A 65 -4.27 4.77 -24.59
C ARG A 65 -5.50 5.43 -23.95
N GLN A 66 -6.65 5.40 -24.63
CA GLN A 66 -7.89 5.98 -24.11
C GLN A 66 -8.33 5.33 -22.80
N ARG A 67 -8.08 4.03 -22.62
CA ARG A 67 -8.40 3.32 -21.38
C ARG A 67 -7.45 3.67 -20.23
N LEU A 68 -6.21 4.06 -20.55
CA LEU A 68 -5.27 4.61 -19.56
C LEU A 68 -5.69 6.03 -19.15
N HIS A 69 -6.14 6.85 -20.11
CA HIS A 69 -6.73 8.16 -19.82
C HIS A 69 -7.97 8.06 -18.92
N ASP A 70 -8.88 7.12 -19.22
CA ASP A 70 -10.05 6.86 -18.37
C ASP A 70 -9.65 6.46 -16.95
N ALA A 71 -8.57 5.69 -16.77
CA ALA A 71 -8.04 5.35 -15.45
C ALA A 71 -7.53 6.58 -14.70
N VAL A 72 -6.77 7.46 -15.36
CA VAL A 72 -6.29 8.71 -14.77
C VAL A 72 -7.43 9.65 -14.43
N ASP A 73 -8.45 9.76 -15.29
CA ASP A 73 -9.65 10.55 -15.01
C ASP A 73 -10.41 10.03 -13.79
N CYS A 74 -10.47 8.71 -13.62
CA CYS A 74 -11.05 8.09 -12.43
C CYS A 74 -10.22 8.37 -11.17
N LEU A 75 -8.90 8.23 -11.23
CA LEU A 75 -8.03 8.57 -10.10
C LEU A 75 -8.16 10.04 -9.72
N LEU A 76 -8.17 10.96 -10.69
CA LEU A 76 -8.31 12.39 -10.44
C LEU A 76 -9.70 12.76 -9.89
N SER A 77 -10.74 11.95 -10.10
CA SER A 77 -12.06 12.19 -9.50
C SER A 77 -12.10 11.87 -8.00
N PHE A 78 -11.22 10.99 -7.50
CA PHE A 78 -11.08 10.67 -6.08
C PHE A 78 -10.36 11.75 -5.26
N VAL A 79 -9.75 12.74 -5.91
CA VAL A 79 -8.94 13.76 -5.23
C VAL A 79 -9.81 14.57 -4.26
N ASN A 80 -9.49 14.48 -2.98
CA ASN A 80 -10.08 15.34 -1.95
C ASN A 80 -9.66 16.80 -2.13
N LYS A 81 -10.38 17.75 -1.52
CA LYS A 81 -10.06 19.20 -1.63
C LYS A 81 -8.62 19.52 -1.18
N ASP A 82 -8.12 18.78 -0.21
CA ASP A 82 -6.76 18.85 0.33
C ASP A 82 -5.71 18.07 -0.49
N GLY A 83 -6.11 17.43 -1.60
CA GLY A 83 -5.25 16.69 -2.52
C GLY A 83 -4.90 15.27 -2.08
N THR A 84 -5.67 14.73 -1.14
CA THR A 84 -5.51 13.39 -0.59
C THR A 84 -6.46 12.40 -1.23
N PHE A 85 -6.25 11.10 -0.97
CA PHE A 85 -7.10 10.03 -1.49
C PHE A 85 -7.61 9.16 -0.35
N SER A 86 -8.94 8.99 -0.32
CA SER A 86 -9.62 8.01 0.54
C SER A 86 -9.75 6.67 -0.20
N THR A 87 -10.67 5.79 0.20
CA THR A 87 -10.78 4.44 -0.40
C THR A 87 -11.69 4.40 -1.63
N TYR A 88 -12.99 4.26 -1.41
CA TYR A 88 -14.01 4.03 -2.44
C TYR A 88 -14.54 5.32 -3.04
N GLU A 89 -14.38 6.44 -2.33
CA GLU A 89 -14.93 7.74 -2.71
C GLU A 89 -14.00 8.89 -2.27
N CYS A 90 -14.38 10.13 -2.59
CA CYS A 90 -13.80 11.28 -1.90
C CYS A 90 -14.45 11.44 -0.51
N LYS A 91 -13.75 12.10 0.41
CA LYS A 91 -14.28 12.48 1.71
C LYS A 91 -15.44 13.46 1.53
N ARG A 92 -16.67 12.93 1.63
CA ARG A 92 -17.93 13.69 1.45
C ARG A 92 -18.37 14.47 2.68
N THR A 93 -17.87 14.12 3.85
CA THR A 93 -18.25 14.76 5.11
C THR A 93 -17.06 14.94 6.05
N SER A 94 -17.26 15.73 7.08
CA SER A 94 -16.27 16.02 8.11
C SER A 94 -16.22 14.92 9.18
N SER A 95 -15.06 14.76 9.79
CA SER A 95 -14.77 13.72 10.78
C SER A 95 -15.56 13.85 12.09
N TRP A 96 -16.18 15.01 12.36
CA TRP A 96 -17.04 15.17 13.54
C TRP A 96 -18.25 14.23 13.49
N ILE A 97 -18.69 13.81 12.30
CA ILE A 97 -19.81 12.89 12.11
C ILE A 97 -19.54 11.52 12.75
N GLU A 98 -18.29 11.15 13.03
CA GLU A 98 -17.99 9.92 13.78
C GLU A 98 -18.58 9.90 15.19
N ILE A 99 -18.98 11.05 15.76
CA ILE A 99 -19.74 11.08 17.02
C ILE A 99 -21.06 10.29 16.91
N LEU A 100 -21.58 10.14 15.69
CA LEU A 100 -22.80 9.39 15.39
C LEU A 100 -22.52 7.92 15.10
N ASN A 101 -21.26 7.46 15.18
CA ASN A 101 -20.91 6.08 14.92
C ASN A 101 -21.56 5.17 15.98
N PRO A 102 -22.54 4.33 15.61
CA PRO A 102 -23.21 3.47 16.58
C PRO A 102 -22.40 2.20 16.88
N CYS A 103 -21.29 1.97 16.18
CA CYS A 103 -20.49 0.77 16.28
C CYS A 103 -19.32 0.97 17.25
N GLU A 104 -19.47 0.45 18.47
CA GLU A 104 -18.44 0.54 19.53
C GLU A 104 -17.13 -0.17 19.16
N SER A 105 -17.21 -1.23 18.35
CA SER A 105 -16.05 -2.05 17.97
C SER A 105 -15.29 -1.55 16.74
N PHE A 106 -15.85 -0.60 15.98
CA PHE A 106 -15.31 -0.18 14.68
C PHE A 106 -15.15 1.34 14.63
N PRO A 107 -13.99 1.89 15.06
CA PRO A 107 -13.73 3.31 14.95
C PRO A 107 -13.56 3.74 13.49
N ASN A 108 -13.87 5.00 13.19
CA ASN A 108 -13.61 5.64 11.89
C ASN A 108 -14.31 4.96 10.69
N MET A 109 -15.56 4.51 10.89
CA MET A 109 -16.31 3.76 9.87
C MET A 109 -17.26 4.64 9.07
N VAL A 110 -17.69 5.79 9.62
CA VAL A 110 -18.76 6.59 9.01
C VAL A 110 -18.22 7.45 7.85
N VAL A 111 -16.98 7.91 7.97
CA VAL A 111 -16.34 8.77 6.98
C VAL A 111 -15.29 8.00 6.19
N ASP A 112 -15.27 8.16 4.87
CA ASP A 112 -14.15 7.65 4.04
C ASP A 112 -12.94 8.57 4.18
N TYR A 113 -12.07 8.25 5.15
CA TYR A 113 -10.88 9.04 5.46
C TYR A 113 -9.81 8.93 4.38
N PRO A 114 -9.02 10.00 4.18
CA PRO A 114 -7.80 9.87 3.43
C PRO A 114 -6.73 9.11 4.22
N TYR A 115 -6.05 8.20 3.53
CA TYR A 115 -5.05 7.31 4.11
C TYR A 115 -3.70 7.46 3.41
N PRO A 116 -2.56 7.43 4.13
CA PRO A 116 -1.23 7.47 3.51
C PRO A 116 -1.01 6.40 2.45
N GLU A 117 -1.59 5.21 2.65
CA GLU A 117 -1.43 4.07 1.75
C GLU A 117 -2.16 4.32 0.43
N CYS A 118 -3.45 4.70 0.49
CA CYS A 118 -4.21 5.03 -0.71
C CYS A 118 -3.60 6.23 -1.44
N THR A 119 -3.21 7.25 -0.69
CA THR A 119 -2.57 8.46 -1.25
C THR A 119 -1.25 8.12 -1.93
N SER A 120 -0.43 7.25 -1.33
CA SER A 120 0.85 6.80 -1.89
C SER A 120 0.67 5.97 -3.17
N SER A 121 -0.27 5.03 -3.20
CA SER A 121 -0.55 4.19 -4.37
C SER A 121 -0.94 5.03 -5.59
N VAL A 122 -1.87 5.98 -5.39
CA VAL A 122 -2.31 6.88 -6.46
C VAL A 122 -1.21 7.85 -6.88
N LEU A 123 -0.48 8.43 -5.92
CA LEU A 123 0.67 9.30 -6.17
C LEU A 123 1.69 8.64 -7.11
N GLN A 124 2.10 7.41 -6.81
CA GLN A 124 3.05 6.65 -7.63
C GLN A 124 2.51 6.39 -9.04
N ALA A 125 1.24 6.02 -9.17
CA ALA A 125 0.62 5.75 -10.47
C ALA A 125 0.56 7.01 -11.35
N LEU A 126 0.20 8.15 -10.75
CA LEU A 126 0.13 9.43 -11.46
C LEU A 126 1.53 9.94 -11.88
N ILE A 127 2.55 9.73 -11.06
CA ILE A 127 3.95 10.07 -11.41
C ILE A 127 4.39 9.24 -12.63
N LEU A 128 4.24 7.92 -12.56
CA LEU A 128 4.64 7.03 -13.66
C LEU A 128 3.84 7.32 -14.94
N PHE A 129 2.54 7.56 -14.83
CA PHE A 129 1.72 7.92 -15.99
C PHE A 129 2.20 9.23 -16.63
N LYS A 130 2.50 10.26 -15.83
CA LYS A 130 2.96 11.55 -16.32
C LYS A 130 4.30 11.44 -17.06
N GLU A 131 5.21 10.58 -16.60
CA GLU A 131 6.49 10.34 -17.28
C GLU A 131 6.28 9.77 -18.69
N LEU A 132 5.31 8.86 -18.85
CA LEU A 132 4.99 8.23 -20.13
C LEU A 132 4.07 9.08 -21.03
N TYR A 133 3.23 9.93 -20.44
CA TYR A 133 2.22 10.74 -21.12
C TYR A 133 2.22 12.21 -20.63
N PRO A 134 3.31 12.96 -20.89
CA PRO A 134 3.56 14.27 -20.25
C PRO A 134 2.62 15.40 -20.67
N SER A 135 1.74 15.20 -21.65
CA SER A 135 0.78 16.21 -22.14
C SER A 135 -0.63 16.06 -21.57
N TYR A 136 -0.97 14.94 -20.93
CA TYR A 136 -2.34 14.66 -20.51
C TYR A 136 -2.58 15.09 -19.05
N ARG A 137 -3.41 16.13 -18.86
CA ARG A 137 -3.82 16.68 -17.54
C ARG A 137 -2.67 16.99 -16.57
N THR A 138 -1.52 17.37 -17.12
CA THR A 138 -0.25 17.50 -16.40
C THR A 138 -0.29 18.48 -15.23
N GLU A 139 -1.00 19.60 -15.36
CA GLU A 139 -1.12 20.59 -14.29
C GLU A 139 -1.86 20.01 -13.07
N GLU A 140 -2.99 19.34 -13.31
CA GLU A 140 -3.80 18.72 -12.27
C GLU A 140 -3.06 17.58 -11.59
N ILE A 141 -2.37 16.75 -12.37
CA ILE A 141 -1.51 15.67 -11.87
C ILE A 141 -0.40 16.24 -10.97
N ASN A 142 0.32 17.28 -11.41
CA ASN A 142 1.37 17.92 -10.62
C ASN A 142 0.85 18.49 -9.29
N LYS A 143 -0.34 19.10 -9.32
CA LYS A 143 -1.00 19.63 -8.12
C LYS A 143 -1.35 18.51 -7.13
N SER A 144 -1.92 17.41 -7.63
CA SER A 144 -2.25 16.23 -6.82
C SER A 144 -0.98 15.60 -6.22
N ILE A 145 0.07 15.41 -7.02
CA ILE A 145 1.36 14.85 -6.58
C ILE A 145 1.94 15.65 -5.40
N ARG A 146 1.98 16.99 -5.53
CA ARG A 146 2.54 17.87 -4.51
C ARG A 146 1.77 17.79 -3.19
N LYS A 147 0.44 17.85 -3.26
CA LYS A 147 -0.42 17.80 -2.07
C LYS A 147 -0.40 16.44 -1.39
N ALA A 148 -0.41 15.36 -2.16
CA ALA A 148 -0.32 13.99 -1.67
C ALA A 148 0.98 13.75 -0.88
N ALA A 149 2.13 14.21 -1.39
CA ALA A 149 3.40 14.09 -0.67
C ALA A 149 3.41 14.86 0.67
N ILE A 150 2.91 16.10 0.67
CA ILE A 150 2.76 16.92 1.90
C ILE A 150 1.85 16.22 2.91
N PHE A 151 0.76 15.61 2.44
CA PHE A 151 -0.15 14.87 3.31
C PHE A 151 0.54 13.68 3.96
N ILE A 152 1.24 12.85 3.18
CA ILE A 152 1.97 11.69 3.72
C ILE A 152 2.97 12.16 4.80
N GLU A 153 3.74 13.22 4.55
CA GLU A 153 4.66 13.82 5.54
C GLU A 153 3.92 14.26 6.81
N SER A 154 2.77 14.94 6.68
CA SER A 154 1.98 15.43 7.82
C SER A 154 1.30 14.35 8.66
N ARG A 155 1.19 13.12 8.14
CA ARG A 155 0.64 11.96 8.86
C ARG A 155 1.71 11.15 9.59
N GLN A 156 2.98 11.54 9.48
CA GLN A 156 4.06 10.86 10.19
C GLN A 156 3.99 11.15 11.69
N ASN A 157 4.09 10.11 12.51
CA ASN A 157 4.21 10.24 13.95
C ASN A 157 5.56 10.85 14.35
N LYS A 158 5.64 11.36 15.58
CA LYS A 158 6.86 11.99 16.11
C LYS A 158 8.06 11.03 16.12
N ASP A 159 7.82 9.75 16.34
CA ASP A 159 8.82 8.68 16.34
C ASP A 159 9.28 8.25 14.93
N GLY A 160 8.66 8.79 13.87
CA GLY A 160 8.97 8.47 12.47
C GLY A 160 8.06 7.44 11.83
N SER A 161 7.15 6.83 12.59
CA SER A 161 6.25 5.80 12.09
C SER A 161 5.02 6.36 11.34
N TRP A 162 4.37 5.52 10.54
CA TRP A 162 3.00 5.77 10.05
C TRP A 162 2.12 4.61 10.46
N LEU A 163 0.93 4.93 10.96
CA LEU A 163 -0.07 3.92 11.29
C LEU A 163 -0.67 3.36 9.99
N GLY A 164 -0.54 2.05 9.78
CA GLY A 164 -1.25 1.33 8.72
C GLY A 164 -2.68 1.02 9.12
N THR A 165 -3.62 1.23 8.18
CA THR A 165 -5.05 1.02 8.38
C THR A 165 -5.51 -0.30 7.74
N TRP A 166 -4.96 -0.64 6.57
CA TRP A 166 -5.38 -1.82 5.77
C TRP A 166 -4.44 -3.03 5.92
N GLY A 167 -3.36 -2.86 6.68
CA GLY A 167 -2.40 -3.91 7.03
C GLY A 167 -1.83 -3.66 8.42
N VAL A 168 -1.36 -4.71 9.09
CA VAL A 168 -0.82 -4.64 10.46
C VAL A 168 0.67 -4.33 10.42
N CYS A 169 1.15 -3.19 10.92
CA CYS A 169 0.48 -1.92 11.15
C CYS A 169 1.47 -0.80 10.77
N PHE A 170 2.54 -0.63 11.53
CA PHE A 170 3.55 0.38 11.26
C PHE A 170 4.54 -0.04 10.19
N THR A 171 4.85 -1.34 10.06
CA THR A 171 5.69 -1.83 8.94
C THR A 171 5.01 -1.61 7.59
N TYR A 172 3.70 -1.89 7.53
CA TYR A 172 2.84 -1.61 6.36
C TYR A 172 2.75 -0.12 6.05
N GLY A 173 2.41 0.69 7.05
CA GLY A 173 2.31 2.15 6.89
C GLY A 173 3.63 2.78 6.46
N ALA A 174 4.76 2.35 7.04
CA ALA A 174 6.08 2.82 6.64
C ALA A 174 6.43 2.45 5.19
N PHE A 175 6.14 1.21 4.77
CA PHE A 175 6.38 0.78 3.40
C PHE A 175 5.68 1.67 2.38
N PHE A 176 4.36 1.87 2.51
CA PHE A 176 3.63 2.70 1.57
C PHE A 176 4.06 4.17 1.64
N SER A 177 4.22 4.73 2.83
CA SER A 177 4.59 6.14 2.99
C SER A 177 5.98 6.43 2.42
N ILE A 178 6.99 5.60 2.73
CA ILE A 178 8.34 5.76 2.17
C ILE A 178 8.30 5.64 0.65
N LYS A 179 7.64 4.61 0.11
CA LYS A 179 7.57 4.39 -1.35
C LYS A 179 6.95 5.59 -2.08
N GLY A 180 5.88 6.18 -1.53
CA GLY A 180 5.24 7.37 -2.10
C GLY A 180 6.12 8.62 -2.02
N LEU A 181 6.76 8.85 -0.87
CA LEU A 181 7.68 9.97 -0.69
C LEU A 181 8.89 9.87 -1.62
N VAL A 182 9.49 8.68 -1.73
CA VAL A 182 10.61 8.42 -2.65
C VAL A 182 10.22 8.66 -4.10
N ALA A 183 9.06 8.16 -4.53
CA ALA A 183 8.55 8.43 -5.88
C ALA A 183 8.37 9.94 -6.14
N SER A 184 8.01 10.72 -5.12
CA SER A 184 7.91 12.19 -5.19
C SER A 184 9.24 12.94 -4.98
N GLY A 185 10.38 12.26 -5.04
CA GLY A 185 11.73 12.85 -5.00
C GLY A 185 12.34 13.03 -3.62
N ARG A 186 11.75 12.46 -2.56
CA ARG A 186 12.37 12.46 -1.22
C ARG A 186 13.44 11.37 -1.18
N THR A 187 14.58 11.69 -0.59
CA THR A 187 15.68 10.74 -0.37
C THR A 187 16.08 10.77 1.09
N TYR A 188 16.96 9.84 1.50
CA TYR A 188 17.51 9.84 2.84
C TYR A 188 18.23 11.17 3.16
N GLU A 189 18.91 11.77 2.20
CA GLU A 189 19.72 12.98 2.34
C GLU A 189 18.85 14.24 2.47
N ASN A 190 17.79 14.33 1.67
CA ASN A 190 16.98 15.55 1.58
C ASN A 190 15.73 15.57 2.49
N SER A 191 15.31 14.43 3.05
CA SER A 191 14.06 14.31 3.81
C SER A 191 14.26 13.83 5.24
N SER A 192 13.91 14.66 6.22
CA SER A 192 13.90 14.27 7.64
C SER A 192 12.87 13.18 7.92
N SER A 193 11.76 13.15 7.19
CA SER A 193 10.73 12.10 7.31
C SER A 193 11.27 10.73 6.92
N ILE A 194 12.01 10.62 5.81
CA ILE A 194 12.65 9.36 5.40
C ILE A 194 13.65 8.89 6.46
N ARG A 195 14.49 9.80 6.99
CA ARG A 195 15.48 9.43 8.03
C ARG A 195 14.83 8.90 9.30
N LYS A 196 13.79 9.59 9.79
CA LYS A 196 13.04 9.15 10.98
C LYS A 196 12.36 7.80 10.76
N ALA A 197 11.79 7.57 9.58
CA ALA A 197 11.16 6.30 9.24
C ALA A 197 12.16 5.14 9.21
N CYS A 198 13.35 5.35 8.62
CA CYS A 198 14.43 4.35 8.65
C CYS A 198 14.87 4.07 10.09
N HIS A 199 15.10 5.11 10.88
CA HIS A 199 15.49 4.95 12.28
C HIS A 199 14.43 4.18 13.08
N PHE A 200 13.15 4.49 12.90
CA PHE A 200 12.05 3.76 13.49
C PHE A 200 12.10 2.28 13.11
N LEU A 201 12.14 1.94 11.82
CA LEU A 201 12.17 0.56 11.37
C LEU A 201 13.38 -0.20 11.92
N LEU A 202 14.59 0.37 11.80
CA LEU A 202 15.81 -0.24 12.32
C LEU A 202 15.75 -0.47 13.84
N SER A 203 15.15 0.45 14.60
CA SER A 203 14.96 0.29 16.05
C SER A 203 14.02 -0.86 16.44
N LYS A 204 13.24 -1.38 15.49
CA LYS A 204 12.29 -2.48 15.68
C LYS A 204 12.78 -3.82 15.09
N GLN A 205 13.97 -3.84 14.51
CA GLN A 205 14.54 -5.09 14.02
C GLN A 205 14.81 -6.03 15.20
N LEU A 206 14.36 -7.28 15.08
CA LEU A 206 14.54 -8.30 16.10
C LEU A 206 15.96 -8.86 16.06
N SER A 207 16.38 -9.53 17.13
CA SER A 207 17.69 -10.22 17.18
C SER A 207 17.84 -11.31 16.11
N THR A 208 16.72 -11.86 15.64
CA THR A 208 16.66 -12.79 14.52
C THR A 208 16.84 -12.13 13.15
N GLY A 209 16.92 -10.80 13.09
CA GLY A 209 17.08 -10.02 11.86
C GLY A 209 15.77 -9.61 11.18
N GLY A 210 14.63 -10.22 11.53
CA GLY A 210 13.33 -9.87 10.95
C GLY A 210 12.54 -8.83 11.74
N TRP A 211 11.30 -8.58 11.29
CA TRP A 211 10.29 -7.80 12.00
C TRP A 211 9.05 -8.64 12.24
N GLY A 212 8.36 -8.42 13.36
CA GLY A 212 7.14 -9.16 13.69
C GLY A 212 6.21 -8.31 14.52
N GLU A 213 5.07 -7.93 13.93
CA GLU A 213 4.15 -6.96 14.52
C GLU A 213 2.82 -7.62 14.90
N SER A 214 2.36 -7.39 16.12
CA SER A 214 1.09 -7.90 16.64
C SER A 214 -0.08 -7.01 16.19
N HIS A 215 -1.26 -7.61 16.03
CA HIS A 215 -2.51 -6.87 15.76
C HIS A 215 -2.86 -5.86 16.88
N VAL A 216 -2.39 -6.11 18.10
CA VAL A 216 -2.50 -5.19 19.25
C VAL A 216 -1.89 -3.82 18.93
N SER A 217 -0.95 -3.74 17.98
CA SER A 217 -0.40 -2.47 17.52
C SER A 217 -1.45 -1.55 16.90
N ASN A 218 -2.44 -2.13 16.21
CA ASN A 218 -3.54 -1.35 15.66
C ASN A 218 -4.51 -0.88 16.74
N GLU A 219 -4.74 -1.66 17.79
CA GLU A 219 -5.64 -1.29 18.88
C GLU A 219 -5.02 -0.18 19.76
N THR A 220 -3.75 -0.37 20.12
CA THR A 220 -3.02 0.54 21.03
C THR A 220 -2.39 1.72 20.32
N LYS A 221 -2.33 1.71 18.98
CA LYS A 221 -1.65 2.71 18.16
C LYS A 221 -0.17 2.88 18.51
N VAL A 222 0.46 1.81 18.98
CA VAL A 222 1.89 1.72 19.34
C VAL A 222 2.46 0.44 18.76
N TYR A 223 3.73 0.43 18.34
CA TYR A 223 4.36 -0.80 17.84
C TYR A 223 4.47 -1.86 18.94
N VAL A 224 3.79 -2.99 18.77
CA VAL A 224 3.84 -4.14 19.68
C VAL A 224 4.38 -5.35 18.94
N ASN A 225 5.47 -5.92 19.45
CA ASN A 225 6.03 -7.16 18.90
C ASN A 225 5.01 -8.31 19.01
N ILE A 226 5.06 -9.26 18.08
CA ILE A 226 4.40 -10.56 18.26
C ILE A 226 4.94 -11.21 19.55
N GLU A 227 4.08 -11.92 20.27
CA GLU A 227 4.46 -12.65 21.48
C GLU A 227 5.68 -13.55 21.24
N GLY A 228 6.62 -13.53 22.19
CA GLY A 228 7.92 -14.21 22.05
C GLY A 228 8.89 -13.53 21.08
N SER A 229 8.57 -12.35 20.53
CA SER A 229 9.43 -11.59 19.62
C SER A 229 9.86 -12.38 18.39
N HIS A 230 8.90 -13.09 17.78
CA HIS A 230 9.12 -13.85 16.56
C HIS A 230 9.02 -12.97 15.31
N ALA A 231 9.93 -13.18 14.36
CA ALA A 231 9.84 -12.53 13.05
C ALA A 231 8.65 -13.08 12.24
N HIS A 232 7.98 -12.18 11.52
CA HIS A 232 6.89 -12.49 10.61
C HIS A 232 7.31 -12.12 9.17
N ALA A 233 7.14 -13.06 8.24
CA ALA A 233 7.68 -12.93 6.88
C ALA A 233 7.15 -11.67 6.16
N VAL A 234 5.84 -11.39 6.27
CA VAL A 234 5.22 -10.23 5.61
C VAL A 234 5.70 -8.90 6.23
N ASN A 235 5.77 -8.81 7.56
CA ASN A 235 6.27 -7.58 8.22
C ASN A 235 7.74 -7.35 7.90
N THR A 236 8.52 -8.44 7.86
CA THR A 236 9.93 -8.41 7.45
C THR A 236 10.06 -7.90 6.02
N ALA A 237 9.27 -8.44 5.08
CA ALA A 237 9.32 -8.01 3.68
C ALA A 237 8.89 -6.54 3.50
N TRP A 238 7.86 -6.07 4.19
CA TRP A 238 7.48 -4.64 4.16
C TRP A 238 8.58 -3.73 4.72
N ALA A 239 9.16 -4.08 5.88
CA ALA A 239 10.26 -3.31 6.46
C ALA A 239 11.50 -3.30 5.54
N MET A 240 11.86 -4.45 4.96
CA MET A 240 12.95 -4.55 4.00
C MET A 240 12.70 -3.67 2.77
N LEU A 241 11.53 -3.77 2.13
CA LEU A 241 11.21 -2.93 0.98
C LEU A 241 11.24 -1.44 1.34
N ALA A 242 10.68 -1.07 2.49
CA ALA A 242 10.69 0.31 2.97
C ALA A 242 12.13 0.83 3.11
N LEU A 243 13.02 0.06 3.74
CA LEU A 243 14.43 0.41 3.90
C LEU A 243 15.19 0.45 2.55
N ILE A 244 14.94 -0.51 1.65
CA ILE A 244 15.53 -0.52 0.30
C ILE A 244 15.11 0.73 -0.47
N TYR A 245 13.81 1.06 -0.51
CA TYR A 245 13.33 2.27 -1.18
C TYR A 245 13.92 3.54 -0.57
N ALA A 246 14.18 3.56 0.73
CA ALA A 246 14.81 4.69 1.40
C ALA A 246 16.33 4.81 1.17
N GLY A 247 16.95 3.91 0.40
CA GLY A 247 18.39 3.89 0.17
C GLY A 247 19.20 3.39 1.36
N GLN A 248 18.61 2.52 2.20
CA GLN A 248 19.33 1.96 3.35
C GLN A 248 20.44 1.00 2.91
N PHE A 249 20.28 0.31 1.78
CA PHE A 249 21.25 -0.68 1.30
C PHE A 249 22.62 -0.05 1.00
N GLU A 250 22.63 1.11 0.35
CA GLU A 250 23.84 1.88 0.03
C GLU A 250 24.52 2.45 1.28
N ARG A 251 23.79 2.56 2.39
CA ARG A 251 24.27 3.16 3.64
C ARG A 251 24.81 2.13 4.61
N ASP A 252 24.02 1.09 4.85
CA ASP A 252 24.40 -0.08 5.63
C ASP A 252 23.49 -1.25 5.21
N PRO A 253 24.02 -2.23 4.44
CA PRO A 253 23.26 -3.39 4.00
C PRO A 253 23.08 -4.44 5.10
N THR A 254 23.80 -4.34 6.22
CA THR A 254 23.81 -5.36 7.30
C THR A 254 22.41 -5.69 7.83
N PRO A 255 21.54 -4.71 8.15
CA PRO A 255 20.16 -4.99 8.57
C PRO A 255 19.37 -5.77 7.52
N LEU A 256 19.57 -5.48 6.23
CA LEU A 256 18.85 -6.14 5.13
C LEU A 256 19.36 -7.56 4.91
N HIS A 257 20.67 -7.82 5.03
CA HIS A 257 21.23 -9.17 4.95
C HIS A 257 20.73 -10.07 6.08
N HIS A 258 20.69 -9.58 7.33
CA HIS A 258 20.12 -10.34 8.43
C HIS A 258 18.65 -10.70 8.17
N ALA A 259 17.88 -9.76 7.64
CA ALA A 259 16.47 -9.96 7.32
C ALA A 259 16.24 -10.93 6.15
N ALA A 260 17.14 -10.96 5.16
CA ALA A 260 17.03 -11.83 3.98
C ALA A 260 16.92 -13.31 4.37
N SER A 261 17.69 -13.74 5.38
CA SER A 261 17.63 -15.11 5.89
C SER A 261 16.20 -15.51 6.31
N ILE A 262 15.44 -14.61 6.94
CA ILE A 262 14.07 -14.89 7.37
C ILE A 262 13.12 -15.12 6.18
N CYS A 263 13.36 -14.44 5.06
CA CYS A 263 12.57 -14.60 3.84
C CYS A 263 12.93 -15.89 3.08
N SER A 264 14.22 -16.28 3.03
CA SER A 264 14.69 -17.49 2.33
C SER A 264 14.27 -18.79 3.06
N TRP A 265 14.25 -18.81 4.39
CA TRP A 265 13.95 -20.02 5.18
C TRP A 265 12.50 -20.54 5.08
N ARG A 266 11.54 -19.75 4.56
CA ARG A 266 10.12 -20.17 4.48
C ARG A 266 9.67 -20.64 3.10
N GLN A 267 10.59 -20.83 2.15
CA GLN A 267 10.29 -21.35 0.82
C GLN A 267 9.74 -22.79 0.85
N GLU A 268 10.11 -23.58 1.87
CA GLU A 268 9.75 -25.01 1.95
C GLU A 268 8.47 -25.31 2.75
N SER A 269 7.87 -24.31 3.41
CA SER A 269 6.60 -24.48 4.12
C SER A 269 6.01 -23.10 4.41
N PHE A 270 4.94 -22.73 3.72
CA PHE A 270 3.95 -21.81 4.30
C PHE A 270 3.04 -22.68 5.18
N PRO A 271 3.27 -22.78 6.50
CA PRO A 271 2.43 -23.62 7.32
C PRO A 271 1.10 -22.89 7.48
N ASN A 272 0.02 -23.47 6.95
CA ASN A 272 -1.37 -23.16 7.31
C ASN A 272 -1.65 -23.58 8.76
N LYS A 273 -0.90 -23.05 9.72
CA LYS A 273 -1.20 -23.22 11.14
C LYS A 273 -1.66 -21.90 11.71
N ASN A 274 -2.98 -21.73 11.64
CA ASN A 274 -3.86 -21.16 12.68
C ASN A 274 -5.32 -21.23 12.17
N MET A 275 -5.82 -22.45 11.88
CA MET A 275 -7.16 -22.66 11.31
C MET A 275 -8.13 -23.39 12.26
N SER A 276 -7.73 -23.75 13.48
CA SER A 276 -8.57 -24.60 14.35
C SER A 276 -9.39 -23.87 15.43
N ASP A 277 -9.22 -22.56 15.66
CA ASP A 277 -9.94 -21.83 16.73
C ASP A 277 -10.94 -20.78 16.20
N ALA A 278 -11.38 -20.91 14.95
CA ALA A 278 -12.22 -19.92 14.26
C ALA A 278 -13.69 -19.87 14.73
N SER A 279 -14.15 -20.80 15.58
CA SER A 279 -15.55 -20.84 16.03
C SER A 279 -15.84 -20.01 17.28
N THR A 280 -14.83 -19.46 17.96
CA THR A 280 -15.01 -18.72 19.24
C THR A 280 -14.13 -17.47 19.40
N ALA A 281 -13.36 -17.06 18.39
CA ALA A 281 -12.43 -15.93 18.51
C ALA A 281 -13.10 -14.56 18.19
N PRO A 282 -12.75 -13.47 18.90
CA PRO A 282 -13.27 -12.12 18.63
C PRO A 282 -12.83 -11.61 17.24
N PHE A 283 -13.62 -10.73 16.60
CA PHE A 283 -13.46 -10.31 15.19
C PHE A 283 -12.07 -9.74 14.82
N SER A 284 -11.26 -9.30 15.79
CA SER A 284 -9.85 -8.90 15.58
C SER A 284 -8.94 -10.07 15.15
N SER A 285 -9.32 -11.32 15.43
CA SER A 285 -8.64 -12.52 14.90
C SER A 285 -9.04 -12.82 13.45
N ILE A 286 -10.27 -12.46 13.04
CA ILE A 286 -10.74 -12.56 11.65
C ILE A 286 -9.95 -11.61 10.76
N THR A 287 -9.53 -10.45 11.27
CA THR A 287 -8.60 -9.55 10.57
C THR A 287 -7.20 -10.14 10.37
N GLN A 288 -6.78 -11.13 11.16
CA GLN A 288 -5.49 -11.81 10.98
C GLN A 288 -5.58 -12.86 9.86
N THR A 289 -6.67 -13.64 9.83
CA THR A 289 -6.97 -14.58 8.73
C THR A 289 -7.21 -13.81 7.43
N THR A 290 -7.99 -12.73 7.47
CA THR A 290 -8.14 -11.87 6.29
C THR A 290 -6.87 -11.07 5.97
N ALA A 291 -5.99 -10.68 6.89
CA ALA A 291 -4.69 -10.11 6.50
C ALA A 291 -3.76 -11.11 5.81
N THR A 292 -3.96 -12.42 6.03
CA THR A 292 -3.18 -13.49 5.37
C THR A 292 -3.84 -13.99 4.08
N TYR A 293 -5.17 -13.92 3.98
CA TYR A 293 -5.98 -14.44 2.87
C TYR A 293 -6.79 -13.37 2.09
N SER A 294 -6.71 -12.09 2.47
CA SER A 294 -7.21 -10.97 1.66
C SER A 294 -6.24 -10.70 0.51
N PRO A 295 -6.68 -9.95 -0.52
CA PRO A 295 -5.77 -9.39 -1.52
C PRO A 295 -4.52 -8.70 -0.92
N PHE A 296 -4.59 -8.16 0.31
CA PHE A 296 -3.44 -7.54 1.00
C PHE A 296 -2.44 -8.57 1.57
N GLY A 297 -2.91 -9.76 1.97
CA GLY A 297 -2.05 -10.90 2.34
C GLY A 297 -1.39 -11.57 1.15
N LEU A 298 -2.12 -11.68 0.04
CA LEU A 298 -1.56 -12.05 -1.26
C LEU A 298 -0.50 -11.05 -1.73
N LEU A 299 -0.74 -9.74 -1.57
CA LEU A 299 0.28 -8.71 -1.80
C LEU A 299 1.49 -8.91 -0.87
N GLY A 300 1.29 -9.28 0.39
CA GLY A 300 2.37 -9.66 1.31
C GLY A 300 3.21 -10.83 0.79
N ASN A 301 2.59 -11.90 0.30
CA ASN A 301 3.29 -13.05 -0.28
C ASN A 301 4.00 -12.71 -1.60
N ILE A 302 3.38 -11.89 -2.46
CA ILE A 302 4.03 -11.37 -3.68
C ILE A 302 5.22 -10.48 -3.33
N VAL A 303 5.09 -9.66 -2.28
CA VAL A 303 6.16 -8.80 -1.75
C VAL A 303 7.31 -9.65 -1.21
N VAL A 304 7.04 -10.76 -0.50
CA VAL A 304 8.07 -11.70 -0.06
C VAL A 304 8.82 -12.31 -1.26
N VAL A 305 8.09 -12.77 -2.28
CA VAL A 305 8.68 -13.32 -3.51
C VAL A 305 9.49 -12.26 -4.29
N PHE A 306 9.01 -11.01 -4.32
CA PHE A 306 9.69 -9.90 -4.99
C PHE A 306 10.97 -9.49 -4.26
N VAL A 307 10.93 -9.38 -2.93
CA VAL A 307 12.13 -9.17 -2.10
C VAL A 307 13.13 -10.29 -2.34
N GLN A 308 12.69 -11.55 -2.42
CA GLN A 308 13.56 -12.67 -2.73
C GLN A 308 14.13 -12.61 -4.16
N THR A 309 13.38 -12.12 -5.14
CA THR A 309 13.90 -11.97 -6.52
C THR A 309 14.96 -10.86 -6.59
N ILE A 310 14.78 -9.79 -5.82
CA ILE A 310 15.75 -8.69 -5.73
C ILE A 310 16.97 -9.09 -4.91
N VAL A 311 16.79 -9.79 -3.78
CA VAL A 311 17.83 -10.07 -2.76
C VAL A 311 18.47 -11.47 -2.91
N GLY A 312 17.78 -12.43 -3.54
CA GLY A 312 18.26 -13.79 -3.78
C GLY A 312 19.57 -13.91 -4.56
N PRO A 313 19.85 -13.06 -5.58
CA PRO A 313 21.16 -13.07 -6.24
C PRO A 313 22.35 -12.72 -5.33
N TRP A 314 22.09 -12.12 -4.17
CA TRP A 314 23.11 -11.58 -3.26
C TRP A 314 23.53 -12.57 -2.16
N GLU A 315 22.82 -13.70 -2.01
CA GLU A 315 23.24 -14.79 -1.10
C GLU A 315 24.60 -15.39 -1.49
N HIS A 316 25.02 -15.26 -2.76
CA HIS A 316 26.33 -15.70 -3.23
C HIS A 316 27.48 -14.73 -2.91
N ILE A 317 27.19 -13.53 -2.41
CA ILE A 317 28.19 -12.49 -2.11
C ILE A 317 28.49 -12.42 -0.59
N ALA A 318 27.67 -13.08 0.24
CA ALA A 318 27.73 -12.98 1.70
C ALA A 318 28.34 -14.22 2.39
N TRP A 319 29.24 -14.95 1.73
CA TRP A 319 30.06 -16.01 2.34
C TRP A 319 31.54 -15.81 2.01
#